data_AF-A0A231VSI2-F1
#
_entry.id   AF-A0A231VSI2-F1
#
_cell.length_a   1.000
_cell.length_b   1.000
_cell.length_c   1.000
_cell.angle_alpha   90.00
_cell.angle_beta   90.00
_cell.angle_gamma   90.00
#
_symmetry.space_group_name_H-M   'P 1'
#
loop_
_entity.id
_entity.type
_entity.pdbx_description
1 polymer ?
#
loop_
_entity_poly.entity_id
_entity_poly.type
_entity_poly.pdbx_seq_one_letter_code
_entity_poly.pdbx_strand_id
1 'polypeptide(L)'
;MDKIFIVGLQTFIFKGNDTCFIVRTPYDASKYINWAEKLNSDYGYSVLLQDVRGRYGSFGEWVPYENEKKDSVRLLRYLRSQNFSNIVIIGSSYEAYCARILAFETQNSIPTKLLIRVGVRNQVEAVFNDGVFRLGDFVWWKNIHGTGKKSSPIIVTSRIIKEIETRVAPPKIKDLDVVFPKVPVIIIAGWKDGYCKYAFDDYKQWLHVQKQLIVTPLDHDLKNIGRYFNEVEWYKGLQIKKGFSKIYFQNVKDEVYESFFLDNDKQFEKLNFSSCIGNNTTNINNGSKVLGIFLDNNFINLEIKDFQYLNSLKLFYKTIDEDIFGEIFYLNKDNESILLSEFILNKGSNSTEFPPISIKKINQSILLKIIFSNNMFPRYPKKEKLVHLQLEGVLYGGKHC
;
A
#
# COMPACT_ATOMS: atom_id res chain seq x y z
N MET A 1 -34.87 -4.73 -0.05
CA MET A 1 -33.70 -5.50 0.43
C MET A 1 -34.17 -6.90 0.77
N ASP A 2 -33.52 -7.93 0.23
CA ASP A 2 -33.76 -9.32 0.57
C ASP A 2 -32.64 -9.84 1.47
N LYS A 3 -32.97 -10.61 2.50
CA LYS A 3 -32.00 -11.32 3.34
C LYS A 3 -32.05 -12.81 2.99
N ILE A 4 -30.95 -13.34 2.46
CA ILE A 4 -30.85 -14.74 2.04
C ILE A 4 -29.62 -15.43 2.66
N PHE A 5 -29.52 -16.74 2.48
CA PHE A 5 -28.35 -17.51 2.88
C PHE A 5 -27.70 -18.18 1.66
N ILE A 6 -26.50 -17.73 1.31
CA ILE A 6 -25.70 -18.35 0.24
C ILE A 6 -24.79 -19.38 0.89
N VAL A 7 -25.15 -20.67 0.77
CA VAL A 7 -24.40 -21.79 1.38
C VAL A 7 -24.20 -21.60 2.90
N GLY A 8 -25.26 -21.14 3.57
CA GLY A 8 -25.27 -20.88 5.01
C GLY A 8 -24.63 -19.57 5.45
N LEU A 9 -24.20 -18.71 4.50
CA LEU A 9 -23.69 -17.38 4.80
C LEU A 9 -24.78 -16.33 4.64
N GLN A 10 -25.06 -15.55 5.70
CA GLN A 10 -26.02 -14.47 5.67
C GLN A 10 -25.59 -13.44 4.64
N THR A 11 -26.50 -13.13 3.72
CA THR A 11 -26.27 -12.19 2.63
C THR A 11 -27.47 -11.26 2.49
N PHE A 12 -27.24 -9.96 2.52
CA PHE A 12 -28.22 -8.93 2.16
C PHE A 12 -28.06 -8.59 0.68
N ILE A 13 -29.18 -8.52 -0.03
CA ILE A 13 -29.23 -8.21 -1.45
C ILE A 13 -30.16 -7.02 -1.70
N PHE A 14 -29.63 -6.04 -2.41
CA PHE A 14 -30.35 -4.92 -2.97
C PHE A 14 -30.40 -5.15 -4.48
N LYS A 15 -31.58 -5.40 -5.02
CA LYS A 15 -31.75 -5.63 -6.46
C LYS A 15 -31.77 -4.29 -7.18
N GLY A 16 -30.99 -4.17 -8.22
CA GLY A 16 -30.93 -3.01 -9.10
C GLY A 16 -30.66 -3.45 -10.53
N ASN A 17 -29.83 -2.69 -11.24
CA ASN A 17 -29.34 -3.00 -12.58
C ASN A 17 -28.32 -4.16 -12.57
N ASP A 18 -27.79 -4.44 -13.75
CA ASP A 18 -26.86 -5.54 -14.04
C ASP A 18 -25.42 -5.33 -13.52
N THR A 19 -25.16 -4.24 -12.80
CA THR A 19 -23.88 -3.99 -12.12
C THR A 19 -24.03 -4.20 -10.62
N CYS A 20 -23.25 -5.15 -10.07
CA CYS A 20 -23.37 -5.54 -8.66
C CYS A 20 -22.13 -5.16 -7.84
N PHE A 21 -22.35 -4.42 -6.75
CA PHE A 21 -21.33 -4.15 -5.73
C PHE A 21 -21.30 -5.26 -4.69
N ILE A 22 -20.11 -5.70 -4.30
CA ILE A 22 -19.94 -6.82 -3.37
C ILE A 22 -19.00 -6.43 -2.23
N VAL A 23 -19.46 -6.64 -1.00
CA VAL A 23 -18.66 -6.57 0.23
C VAL A 23 -18.81 -7.88 0.99
N ARG A 24 -17.68 -8.50 1.35
CA ARG A 24 -17.64 -9.67 2.24
C ARG A 24 -16.89 -9.28 3.50
N THR A 25 -17.57 -9.32 4.65
CA THR A 25 -17.06 -8.69 5.88
C THR A 25 -17.14 -9.61 7.10
N PRO A 26 -16.12 -9.58 7.97
CA PRO A 26 -16.21 -10.10 9.33
C PRO A 26 -16.72 -9.05 10.32
N TYR A 27 -17.22 -7.89 9.90
CA TYR A 27 -17.49 -6.74 10.79
C TYR A 27 -18.95 -6.32 10.92
N ASP A 28 -19.88 -7.20 10.55
CA ASP A 28 -21.33 -7.00 10.46
C ASP A 28 -21.74 -6.37 9.13
N ALA A 29 -22.20 -7.21 8.20
CA ALA A 29 -22.68 -6.77 6.89
C ALA A 29 -23.83 -5.76 6.98
N SER A 30 -24.61 -5.77 8.07
CA SER A 30 -25.71 -4.82 8.25
C SER A 30 -25.24 -3.36 8.38
N LYS A 31 -23.99 -3.12 8.77
CA LYS A 31 -23.42 -1.76 8.84
C LYS A 31 -23.30 -1.07 7.49
N TYR A 32 -23.32 -1.84 6.40
CA TYR A 32 -23.24 -1.33 5.03
C TYR A 32 -24.62 -1.08 4.40
N ILE A 33 -25.73 -1.35 5.11
CA ILE A 33 -27.09 -1.21 4.56
C ILE A 33 -27.35 0.22 4.05
N ASN A 34 -27.08 1.25 4.86
CA ASN A 34 -27.32 2.64 4.45
C ASN A 34 -26.49 3.05 3.22
N TRP A 35 -25.27 2.50 3.08
CA TRP A 35 -24.45 2.72 1.89
C TRP A 35 -25.01 1.98 0.67
N ALA A 36 -25.45 0.73 0.84
CA ALA A 36 -26.05 -0.07 -0.20
C ALA A 36 -27.37 0.53 -0.71
N GLU A 37 -28.21 1.05 0.19
CA GLU A 37 -29.44 1.76 -0.15
C GLU A 37 -29.15 2.98 -1.01
N LYS A 38 -28.15 3.80 -0.65
CA LYS A 38 -27.74 4.95 -1.47
C LYS A 38 -27.22 4.56 -2.84
N LEU A 39 -26.39 3.51 -2.93
CA LEU A 39 -25.93 3.02 -4.23
C LEU A 39 -27.08 2.54 -5.11
N ASN A 40 -28.06 1.88 -4.50
CA ASN A 40 -29.23 1.36 -5.19
C ASN A 40 -30.20 2.49 -5.61
N SER A 41 -30.47 3.47 -4.74
CA SER A 41 -31.38 4.58 -5.02
C SER A 41 -30.79 5.58 -6.01
N ASP A 42 -29.52 5.97 -5.82
CA ASP A 42 -28.93 7.11 -6.53
C ASP A 42 -28.36 6.70 -7.90
N TYR A 43 -27.95 5.44 -8.03
CA TYR A 43 -27.29 4.92 -9.24
C TYR A 43 -27.95 3.66 -9.81
N GLY A 44 -28.97 3.12 -9.14
CA GLY A 44 -29.65 1.91 -9.57
C GLY A 44 -28.83 0.63 -9.40
N TYR A 45 -27.68 0.63 -8.72
CA TYR A 45 -26.81 -0.54 -8.67
C TYR A 45 -27.37 -1.67 -7.81
N SER A 46 -27.13 -2.92 -8.22
CA SER A 46 -27.32 -4.06 -7.34
C SER A 46 -26.23 -4.07 -6.26
N VAL A 47 -26.53 -4.51 -5.04
CA VAL A 47 -25.54 -4.60 -3.94
C VAL A 47 -25.72 -5.91 -3.19
N LEU A 48 -24.59 -6.59 -2.90
CA LEU A 48 -24.49 -7.82 -2.14
C LEU A 48 -23.57 -7.61 -0.94
N LEU A 49 -24.11 -7.72 0.26
CA LEU A 49 -23.37 -7.61 1.51
C LEU A 49 -23.40 -8.96 2.21
N GLN A 50 -22.25 -9.56 2.48
CA GLN A 50 -22.18 -10.90 3.06
C GLN A 50 -21.33 -10.93 4.32
N ASP A 51 -21.88 -11.52 5.38
CA ASP A 51 -21.11 -11.89 6.56
C ASP A 51 -20.26 -13.13 6.24
N VAL A 52 -18.96 -13.12 6.56
CA VAL A 52 -18.11 -14.30 6.38
C VAL A 52 -18.50 -15.43 7.35
N ARG A 53 -18.00 -16.65 7.10
CA ARG A 53 -18.34 -17.86 7.87
C ARG A 53 -18.15 -17.68 9.37
N GLY A 54 -19.14 -18.13 10.14
CA GLY A 54 -19.13 -18.04 11.60
C GLY A 54 -19.29 -16.64 12.18
N ARG A 55 -19.52 -15.62 11.34
CA ARG A 55 -19.70 -14.23 11.78
C ARG A 55 -21.14 -13.77 11.64
N TYR A 56 -21.61 -13.03 12.65
CA TYR A 56 -22.92 -12.38 12.70
C TYR A 56 -24.06 -13.30 12.29
N GLY A 57 -24.68 -13.11 11.13
CA GLY A 57 -25.77 -13.97 10.71
C GLY A 57 -25.34 -15.29 10.08
N SER A 58 -24.08 -15.41 9.66
CA SER A 58 -23.56 -16.60 8.97
C SER A 58 -23.35 -17.77 9.92
N PHE A 59 -23.67 -18.97 9.42
CA PHE A 59 -23.42 -20.22 10.12
C PHE A 59 -21.95 -20.67 10.00
N GLY A 60 -21.59 -21.73 10.72
CA GLY A 60 -20.25 -22.34 10.72
C GLY A 60 -19.32 -21.77 11.79
N GLU A 61 -18.06 -22.18 11.73
CA GLU A 61 -17.04 -21.77 12.69
C GLU A 61 -16.22 -20.59 12.17
N TRP A 62 -15.88 -19.67 13.07
CA TRP A 62 -15.04 -18.52 12.77
C TRP A 62 -13.57 -18.89 12.91
N VAL A 63 -12.90 -19.04 11.77
CA VAL A 63 -11.45 -19.23 11.68
C VAL A 63 -10.94 -18.19 10.66
N PRO A 64 -10.37 -17.06 11.12
CA PRO A 64 -9.90 -15.99 10.24
C PRO A 64 -8.97 -16.50 9.13
N TYR A 65 -9.21 -16.04 7.90
CA TYR A 65 -8.43 -16.31 6.68
C TYR A 65 -8.49 -17.75 6.12
N GLU A 66 -9.12 -18.70 6.83
CA GLU A 66 -9.14 -20.11 6.45
C GLU A 66 -10.19 -20.42 5.37
N ASN A 67 -11.39 -19.85 5.50
CA ASN A 67 -12.55 -20.28 4.70
C ASN A 67 -12.86 -19.34 3.53
N GLU A 68 -12.23 -18.17 3.48
CA GLU A 68 -12.53 -17.08 2.54
C GLU A 68 -12.46 -17.53 1.09
N LYS A 69 -11.44 -18.33 0.73
CA LYS A 69 -11.26 -18.87 -0.62
C LYS A 69 -12.35 -19.86 -1.01
N LYS A 70 -12.60 -20.87 -0.17
CA LYS A 70 -13.63 -21.88 -0.42
C LYS A 70 -15.02 -21.24 -0.55
N ASP A 71 -15.28 -20.22 0.25
CA ASP A 71 -16.56 -19.51 0.23
C ASP A 71 -16.66 -18.51 -0.94
N SER A 72 -15.55 -17.94 -1.42
CA SER A 72 -15.53 -17.18 -2.69
C SER A 72 -15.94 -18.04 -3.88
N VAL A 73 -15.42 -19.26 -3.99
CA VAL A 73 -15.79 -20.20 -5.08
C VAL A 73 -17.28 -20.54 -5.03
N ARG A 74 -17.86 -20.65 -3.83
CA ARG A 74 -19.30 -20.90 -3.64
C ARG A 74 -20.13 -19.68 -4.02
N LEU A 75 -19.71 -18.49 -3.60
CA LEU A 75 -20.35 -17.24 -3.99
C LEU A 75 -20.32 -17.04 -5.51
N LEU A 76 -19.20 -17.35 -6.17
CA LEU A 76 -19.11 -17.29 -7.64
C LEU A 76 -20.20 -18.12 -8.34
N ARG A 77 -20.54 -19.31 -7.83
CA ARG A 77 -21.64 -20.12 -8.41
C ARG A 77 -22.98 -19.39 -8.34
N TYR A 78 -23.25 -18.71 -7.23
CA TYR A 78 -24.44 -17.88 -7.10
C TYR A 78 -24.38 -16.67 -8.04
N LEU A 79 -23.25 -15.97 -8.11
CA LEU A 79 -23.09 -14.80 -8.99
C LEU A 79 -23.28 -15.17 -10.47
N ARG A 80 -22.79 -16.33 -10.91
CA ARG A 80 -22.98 -16.84 -12.28
C ARG A 80 -24.43 -17.19 -12.61
N SER A 81 -25.27 -17.46 -11.61
CA SER A 81 -26.70 -17.67 -11.82
C SER A 81 -27.48 -16.35 -11.87
N GLN A 82 -26.81 -15.20 -11.67
CA GLN A 82 -27.38 -13.88 -11.84
C GLN A 82 -26.96 -13.32 -13.20
N ASN A 83 -27.80 -12.47 -13.80
CA ASN A 83 -27.51 -11.81 -15.08
C ASN A 83 -26.69 -10.52 -14.90
N PHE A 84 -25.60 -10.57 -14.12
CA PHE A 84 -24.73 -9.41 -13.93
C PHE A 84 -23.75 -9.25 -15.10
N SER A 85 -23.77 -8.08 -15.73
CA SER A 85 -22.80 -7.69 -16.76
C SER A 85 -21.46 -7.26 -16.14
N ASN A 86 -21.49 -6.72 -14.92
CA ASN A 86 -20.30 -6.27 -14.20
C ASN A 86 -20.42 -6.51 -12.70
N ILE A 87 -19.30 -6.79 -12.05
CA ILE A 87 -19.19 -6.77 -10.59
C ILE A 87 -18.10 -5.80 -10.13
N VAL A 88 -18.38 -5.09 -9.04
CA VAL A 88 -17.45 -4.21 -8.34
C VAL A 88 -17.25 -4.76 -6.94
N ILE A 89 -16.05 -5.24 -6.65
CA ILE A 89 -15.73 -5.83 -5.35
C ILE A 89 -14.94 -4.79 -4.54
N ILE A 90 -15.40 -4.51 -3.33
CA ILE A 90 -14.80 -3.49 -2.46
C ILE A 90 -14.42 -4.13 -1.14
N GLY A 91 -13.25 -3.78 -0.62
CA GLY A 91 -12.84 -4.20 0.71
C GLY A 91 -11.76 -3.33 1.32
N SER A 92 -11.87 -3.12 2.62
CA SER A 92 -10.84 -2.48 3.45
C SER A 92 -10.25 -3.48 4.45
N SER A 93 -8.94 -3.42 4.73
CA SER A 93 -8.31 -4.27 5.74
C SER A 93 -8.54 -5.77 5.48
N TYR A 94 -9.14 -6.53 6.40
CA TYR A 94 -9.55 -7.94 6.17
C TYR A 94 -10.45 -8.10 4.94
N GLU A 95 -11.37 -7.18 4.70
CA GLU A 95 -12.28 -7.28 3.56
C GLU A 95 -11.52 -7.14 2.24
N ALA A 96 -10.36 -6.46 2.22
CA ALA A 96 -9.49 -6.43 1.04
C ALA A 96 -8.93 -7.81 0.70
N TYR A 97 -8.64 -8.64 1.71
CA TYR A 97 -8.27 -10.05 1.52
C TYR A 97 -9.45 -10.85 0.92
N CYS A 98 -10.66 -10.66 1.45
CA CYS A 98 -11.86 -11.27 0.86
C CYS A 98 -12.07 -10.81 -0.60
N ALA A 99 -11.89 -9.51 -0.86
CA ALA A 99 -12.13 -8.88 -2.13
C ALA A 99 -11.16 -9.37 -3.20
N ARG A 100 -9.85 -9.45 -2.88
CA ARG A 100 -8.84 -9.97 -3.81
C ARG A 100 -9.10 -11.44 -4.17
N ILE A 101 -9.47 -12.27 -3.20
CA ILE A 101 -9.72 -13.68 -3.49
C ILE A 101 -10.97 -13.82 -4.37
N LEU A 102 -12.05 -13.12 -4.03
CA LEU A 102 -13.25 -13.17 -4.87
C LEU A 102 -12.96 -12.66 -6.29
N ALA A 103 -12.21 -11.57 -6.43
CA ALA A 103 -11.82 -11.03 -7.73
C ALA A 103 -11.00 -12.04 -8.55
N PHE A 104 -10.12 -12.80 -7.91
CA PHE A 104 -9.36 -13.85 -8.58
C PHE A 104 -10.26 -14.98 -9.10
N GLU A 105 -11.26 -15.40 -8.30
CA GLU A 105 -12.21 -16.43 -8.72
C GLU A 105 -13.13 -15.92 -9.86
N THR A 106 -13.51 -14.64 -9.85
CA THR A 106 -14.45 -14.07 -10.82
C THR A 106 -13.81 -13.61 -12.13
N GLN A 107 -12.49 -13.37 -12.17
CA GLN A 107 -11.78 -12.69 -13.27
C GLN A 107 -12.02 -13.25 -14.67
N ASN A 108 -12.27 -14.56 -14.81
CA ASN A 108 -12.52 -15.22 -16.09
C ASN A 108 -14.01 -15.56 -16.32
N SER A 109 -14.90 -15.11 -15.43
CA SER A 109 -16.31 -15.49 -15.41
C SER A 109 -17.22 -14.30 -15.63
N ILE A 110 -16.93 -13.18 -14.97
CA ILE A 110 -17.75 -11.98 -14.95
C ILE A 110 -16.80 -10.78 -14.98
N PRO A 111 -16.99 -9.78 -15.85
CA PRO A 111 -16.22 -8.55 -15.81
C PRO A 111 -16.17 -7.98 -14.39
N THR A 112 -14.97 -7.86 -13.85
CA THR A 112 -14.74 -7.56 -12.43
C THR A 112 -13.90 -6.30 -12.30
N LYS A 113 -14.27 -5.40 -11.39
CA LYS A 113 -13.44 -4.27 -10.93
C LYS A 113 -13.22 -4.39 -9.44
N LEU A 114 -12.07 -3.94 -8.97
CA LEU A 114 -11.64 -4.09 -7.58
C LEU A 114 -11.28 -2.73 -6.97
N LEU A 115 -11.74 -2.48 -5.75
CA LEU A 115 -11.29 -1.37 -4.90
C LEU A 115 -10.78 -1.93 -3.57
N ILE A 116 -9.48 -1.81 -3.34
CA ILE A 116 -8.80 -2.23 -2.11
C ILE A 116 -8.42 -0.99 -1.31
N ARG A 117 -8.62 -1.02 0.00
CA ARG A 117 -8.20 0.03 0.93
C ARG A 117 -7.42 -0.57 2.10
N VAL A 118 -6.23 -0.02 2.43
CA VAL A 118 -5.38 -0.44 3.58
C VAL A 118 -5.36 -1.97 3.76
N GLY A 119 -5.11 -2.67 2.66
CA GLY A 119 -5.57 -4.04 2.49
C GLY A 119 -4.59 -5.11 2.95
N VAL A 120 -5.08 -6.09 3.71
CA VAL A 120 -4.33 -7.31 4.04
C VAL A 120 -4.15 -8.16 2.77
N ARG A 121 -2.93 -8.67 2.52
CA ARG A 121 -2.65 -9.50 1.33
C ARG A 121 -2.78 -11.00 1.55
N ASN A 122 -2.37 -11.48 2.72
CA ASN A 122 -2.49 -12.88 3.14
C ASN A 122 -2.52 -12.99 4.68
N GLN A 123 -2.75 -14.20 5.18
CA GLN A 123 -2.85 -14.48 6.62
C GLN A 123 -1.53 -14.23 7.36
N VAL A 124 -0.38 -14.45 6.72
CA VAL A 124 0.94 -14.24 7.33
C VAL A 124 1.17 -12.76 7.56
N GLU A 125 0.87 -11.92 6.56
CA GLU A 125 1.06 -10.47 6.60
C GLU A 125 0.04 -9.72 7.43
N ALA A 126 -1.10 -10.35 7.71
CA ALA A 126 -2.00 -9.89 8.76
C ALA A 126 -1.33 -9.88 10.14
N VAL A 127 -0.26 -10.66 10.32
CA VAL A 127 0.39 -10.86 11.62
C VAL A 127 1.86 -10.41 11.63
N PHE A 128 2.55 -10.52 10.50
CA PHE A 128 3.95 -10.15 10.37
C PHE A 128 4.12 -9.07 9.31
N ASN A 129 5.08 -8.17 9.50
CA ASN A 129 5.52 -7.22 8.48
C ASN A 129 7.03 -7.38 8.26
N ASP A 130 7.45 -7.80 7.07
CA ASP A 130 8.85 -8.08 6.73
C ASP A 130 9.60 -8.92 7.79
N GLY A 131 8.92 -9.94 8.33
CA GLY A 131 9.47 -10.83 9.36
C GLY A 131 9.31 -10.33 10.81
N VAL A 132 8.85 -9.10 11.01
CA VAL A 132 8.59 -8.52 12.34
C VAL A 132 7.15 -8.78 12.78
N PHE A 133 6.96 -9.28 13.99
CA PHE A 133 5.63 -9.54 14.54
C PHE A 133 4.88 -8.24 14.87
N ARG A 134 3.68 -8.08 14.30
CA ARG A 134 2.79 -6.92 14.51
C ARG A 134 2.03 -7.07 15.83
N LEU A 135 2.74 -7.08 16.96
CA LEU A 135 2.15 -7.40 18.27
C LEU A 135 0.92 -6.55 18.61
N GLY A 136 1.01 -5.23 18.45
CA GLY A 136 -0.09 -4.31 18.75
C GLY A 136 -1.34 -4.60 17.91
N ASP A 137 -1.19 -4.64 16.59
CA ASP A 137 -2.27 -4.94 15.65
C ASP A 137 -2.86 -6.33 15.89
N PHE A 138 -2.00 -7.32 16.11
CA PHE A 138 -2.40 -8.69 16.36
C PHE A 138 -3.25 -8.80 17.62
N VAL A 139 -2.78 -8.24 18.75
CA VAL A 139 -3.50 -8.27 20.02
C VAL A 139 -4.82 -7.52 19.90
N TRP A 140 -4.80 -6.30 19.38
CA TRP A 140 -6.00 -5.49 19.20
C TRP A 140 -7.03 -6.21 18.32
N TRP A 141 -6.64 -6.65 17.12
CA TRP A 141 -7.55 -7.27 16.18
C TRP A 141 -8.07 -8.61 16.70
N LYS A 142 -7.19 -9.43 17.30
CA LYS A 142 -7.58 -10.75 17.85
C LYS A 142 -8.56 -10.59 19.01
N ASN A 143 -8.34 -9.62 19.89
CA ASN A 143 -9.23 -9.32 21.01
C ASN A 143 -10.62 -8.90 20.52
N ILE A 144 -10.67 -8.00 19.53
CA ILE A 144 -11.94 -7.40 19.11
C ILE A 144 -12.68 -8.29 18.11
N HIS A 145 -11.97 -8.86 17.15
CA HIS A 145 -12.55 -9.52 15.97
C HIS A 145 -12.15 -10.97 15.82
N GLY A 146 -11.10 -11.42 16.49
CA GLY A 146 -10.51 -12.74 16.28
C GLY A 146 -11.21 -13.87 17.01
N THR A 147 -12.16 -13.57 17.90
CA THR A 147 -12.89 -14.59 18.66
C THR A 147 -14.40 -14.38 18.59
N GLY A 148 -15.12 -15.49 18.60
CA GLY A 148 -16.59 -15.50 18.68
C GLY A 148 -17.32 -15.06 17.41
N LYS A 149 -18.65 -15.03 17.53
CA LYS A 149 -19.58 -14.78 16.43
C LYS A 149 -19.70 -13.28 16.08
N LYS A 150 -19.45 -12.40 17.04
CA LYS A 150 -19.57 -10.94 16.88
C LYS A 150 -18.30 -10.27 17.39
N SER A 151 -17.99 -9.09 16.86
CA SER A 151 -16.90 -8.29 17.40
C SER A 151 -17.26 -7.82 18.82
N SER A 152 -16.33 -7.96 19.77
CA SER A 152 -16.54 -7.61 21.18
C SER A 152 -15.24 -7.04 21.76
N PRO A 153 -15.27 -5.90 22.47
CA PRO A 153 -14.07 -5.30 23.06
C PRO A 153 -13.51 -6.10 24.25
N ILE A 154 -14.21 -7.14 24.71
CA ILE A 154 -13.79 -7.98 25.83
C ILE A 154 -13.39 -9.35 25.30
N ILE A 155 -12.09 -9.68 25.43
CA ILE A 155 -11.54 -10.81 26.22
C ILE A 155 -10.01 -10.81 26.06
N VAL A 156 -9.26 -10.62 27.15
CA VAL A 156 -7.89 -11.16 27.27
C VAL A 156 -8.02 -12.58 27.83
N THR A 157 -7.65 -13.57 27.04
CA THR A 157 -7.50 -14.96 27.51
C THR A 157 -6.03 -15.32 27.56
N SER A 158 -5.68 -16.21 28.49
CA SER A 158 -4.43 -16.98 28.47
C SER A 158 -4.12 -17.63 27.11
N ARG A 159 -5.14 -17.86 26.28
CA ARG A 159 -5.03 -18.35 24.91
C ARG A 159 -4.31 -17.39 23.96
N ILE A 160 -4.59 -16.09 24.03
CA ILE A 160 -3.90 -15.11 23.16
C ILE A 160 -2.43 -14.98 23.59
N ILE A 161 -2.16 -15.01 24.89
CA ILE A 161 -0.79 -15.05 25.44
C ILE A 161 -0.05 -16.28 24.92
N LYS A 162 -0.66 -17.47 24.99
CA LYS A 162 -0.07 -18.70 24.45
C LYS A 162 0.15 -18.66 22.93
N GLU A 163 -0.76 -18.05 22.17
CA GLU A 163 -0.57 -17.83 20.73
C GLU A 163 0.61 -16.88 20.45
N ILE A 164 0.84 -15.87 21.29
CA ILE A 164 2.02 -14.99 21.20
C ILE A 164 3.30 -15.77 21.53
N GLU A 165 3.32 -16.51 22.63
CA GLU A 165 4.50 -17.29 23.09
C GLU A 165 4.94 -18.37 22.09
N THR A 166 4.00 -18.92 21.31
CA THR A 166 4.27 -20.01 20.38
C THR A 166 4.46 -19.54 18.93
N ARG A 167 4.29 -18.24 18.64
CA ARG A 167 4.47 -17.69 17.29
C ARG A 167 5.95 -17.54 16.96
N VAL A 168 6.36 -18.20 15.88
CA VAL A 168 7.68 -18.06 15.28
C VAL A 168 7.54 -17.34 13.95
N ALA A 169 8.33 -16.29 13.74
CA ALA A 169 8.36 -15.60 12.46
C ALA A 169 8.86 -16.56 11.37
N PRO A 170 8.18 -16.67 10.21
CA PRO A 170 8.68 -17.50 9.12
C PRO A 170 10.02 -16.94 8.62
N PRO A 171 11.00 -17.80 8.28
CA PRO A 171 12.39 -17.39 7.98
C PRO A 171 12.52 -16.48 6.75
N LYS A 172 11.55 -16.51 5.83
CA LYS A 172 11.28 -15.48 4.81
C LYS A 172 9.79 -15.51 4.47
N ILE A 173 9.10 -14.37 4.58
CA ILE A 173 7.78 -14.20 3.96
C ILE A 173 8.05 -14.09 2.46
N LYS A 174 7.95 -15.19 1.72
CA LYS A 174 7.92 -15.09 0.26
C LYS A 174 6.51 -14.66 -0.11
N ASP A 175 6.38 -13.75 -1.08
CA ASP A 175 5.10 -13.36 -1.71
C ASP A 175 4.30 -14.54 -2.33
N LEU A 176 4.75 -15.80 -2.15
CA LEU A 176 4.20 -17.02 -2.75
C LEU A 176 2.71 -17.26 -2.48
N ASP A 177 2.16 -16.68 -1.42
CA ASP A 177 0.74 -16.84 -1.05
C ASP A 177 -0.12 -15.59 -1.32
N VAL A 178 0.44 -14.55 -1.94
CA VAL A 178 -0.33 -13.35 -2.32
C VAL A 178 -1.08 -13.60 -3.63
N VAL A 179 -2.38 -13.39 -3.60
CA VAL A 179 -3.25 -13.51 -4.79
C VAL A 179 -3.28 -12.18 -5.55
N PHE A 180 -2.89 -12.23 -6.84
CA PHE A 180 -2.95 -11.10 -7.78
C PHE A 180 -3.97 -11.35 -8.90
N PRO A 181 -5.23 -10.89 -8.74
CA PRO A 181 -6.23 -10.92 -9.80
C PRO A 181 -5.82 -10.08 -11.02
N LYS A 182 -6.10 -10.58 -12.22
CA LYS A 182 -5.91 -9.84 -13.48
C LYS A 182 -7.12 -8.97 -13.81
N VAL A 183 -7.50 -8.09 -12.88
CA VAL A 183 -8.68 -7.21 -13.02
C VAL A 183 -8.31 -5.74 -12.83
N PRO A 184 -9.08 -4.79 -13.39
CA PRO A 184 -8.98 -3.38 -13.06
C PRO A 184 -9.02 -3.13 -11.55
N VAL A 185 -8.07 -2.34 -11.02
CA VAL A 185 -7.96 -2.09 -9.57
C VAL A 185 -7.69 -0.63 -9.22
N ILE A 186 -8.31 -0.18 -8.13
CA ILE A 186 -7.89 0.99 -7.36
C ILE A 186 -7.37 0.49 -6.01
N ILE A 187 -6.14 0.86 -5.67
CA ILE A 187 -5.47 0.53 -4.41
C ILE A 187 -5.35 1.81 -3.61
N ILE A 188 -5.95 1.87 -2.42
CA ILE A 188 -5.89 3.03 -1.53
C ILE A 188 -5.06 2.67 -0.30
N ALA A 189 -4.10 3.52 0.04
CA ALA A 189 -3.20 3.36 1.17
C ALA A 189 -3.15 4.64 2.03
N GLY A 190 -2.69 4.47 3.26
CA GLY A 190 -2.40 5.56 4.19
C GLY A 190 -0.93 5.52 4.60
N TRP A 191 -0.21 6.64 4.60
CA TRP A 191 1.17 6.70 5.06
C TRP A 191 1.33 6.29 6.52
N LYS A 192 0.30 6.51 7.34
CA LYS A 192 0.27 6.15 8.76
C LYS A 192 -0.29 4.73 8.96
N ASP A 193 -0.57 4.01 7.89
CA ASP A 193 -1.07 2.64 7.92
C ASP A 193 0.06 1.61 7.79
N GLY A 194 -0.01 0.55 8.59
CA GLY A 194 0.99 -0.51 8.58
C GLY A 194 0.97 -1.41 7.34
N TYR A 195 0.01 -1.26 6.43
CA TYR A 195 0.00 -1.94 5.12
C TYR A 195 0.41 -1.02 3.96
N CYS A 196 0.86 0.20 4.23
CA CYS A 196 1.22 1.17 3.19
C CYS A 196 2.24 0.63 2.18
N LYS A 197 3.32 0.01 2.68
CA LYS A 197 4.34 -0.63 1.84
C LYS A 197 3.73 -1.65 0.87
N TYR A 198 2.80 -2.48 1.35
CA TYR A 198 2.16 -3.50 0.54
C TYR A 198 1.26 -2.96 -0.54
N ALA A 199 0.73 -1.75 -0.41
CA ALA A 199 0.00 -1.11 -1.49
C ALA A 199 0.92 -0.75 -2.67
N PHE A 200 2.16 -0.34 -2.40
CA PHE A 200 3.17 -0.15 -3.44
C PHE A 200 3.58 -1.47 -4.08
N ASP A 201 3.80 -2.51 -3.28
CA ASP A 201 4.14 -3.84 -3.79
C ASP A 201 2.99 -4.41 -4.64
N ASP A 202 1.75 -4.30 -4.16
CA ASP A 202 0.54 -4.69 -4.89
C ASP A 202 0.46 -3.94 -6.22
N TYR A 203 0.63 -2.62 -6.20
CA TYR A 203 0.58 -1.82 -7.42
C TYR A 203 1.68 -2.20 -8.42
N LYS A 204 2.93 -2.40 -7.99
CA LYS A 204 4.05 -2.84 -8.86
C LYS A 204 3.76 -4.20 -9.48
N GLN A 205 3.30 -5.17 -8.68
CA GLN A 205 3.06 -6.55 -9.12
C GLN A 205 1.73 -6.73 -9.87
N TRP A 206 0.80 -5.78 -9.79
CA TRP A 206 -0.50 -5.89 -10.46
C TRP A 206 -0.34 -5.90 -11.98
N LEU A 207 -0.80 -6.99 -12.60
CA LEU A 207 -0.60 -7.25 -14.03
C LEU A 207 -1.61 -6.52 -14.94
N HIS A 208 -2.75 -6.10 -14.40
CA HIS A 208 -3.76 -5.41 -15.20
C HIS A 208 -3.36 -3.95 -15.48
N VAL A 209 -3.51 -3.50 -16.73
CA VAL A 209 -3.08 -2.16 -17.16
C VAL A 209 -3.89 -1.02 -16.52
N GLN A 210 -5.17 -1.27 -16.24
CA GLN A 210 -6.03 -0.36 -15.47
C GLN A 210 -5.80 -0.59 -13.97
N LYS A 211 -4.68 -0.08 -13.46
CA LYS A 211 -4.36 -0.05 -12.03
C LYS A 211 -4.09 1.38 -11.59
N GLN A 212 -4.58 1.74 -10.41
CA GLN A 212 -4.39 3.05 -9.78
C GLN A 212 -3.94 2.86 -8.33
N LEU A 213 -3.01 3.69 -7.89
CA LEU A 213 -2.59 3.77 -6.50
C LEU A 213 -2.94 5.16 -5.95
N ILE A 214 -3.61 5.19 -4.80
CA ILE A 214 -3.93 6.42 -4.08
C ILE A 214 -3.34 6.32 -2.67
N VAL A 215 -2.29 7.07 -2.37
CA VAL A 215 -1.65 7.06 -1.05
C VAL A 215 -1.97 8.37 -0.34
N THR A 216 -2.49 8.28 0.88
CA THR A 216 -3.02 9.42 1.64
C THR A 216 -2.24 9.62 2.94
N PRO A 217 -2.31 10.78 3.62
CA PRO A 217 -1.72 10.95 4.96
C PRO A 217 -2.47 10.24 6.10
N LEU A 218 -3.48 9.44 5.76
CA LEU A 218 -4.39 8.83 6.72
C LEU A 218 -3.77 7.58 7.37
N ASP A 219 -4.40 7.16 8.47
CA ASP A 219 -4.13 5.91 9.18
C ASP A 219 -5.03 4.78 8.67
N HIS A 220 -5.06 3.66 9.40
CA HIS A 220 -5.82 2.46 9.03
C HIS A 220 -7.34 2.71 8.91
N ASP A 221 -7.89 3.68 9.62
CA ASP A 221 -9.34 3.95 9.58
C ASP A 221 -9.75 4.71 8.32
N LEU A 222 -8.78 5.30 7.60
CA LEU A 222 -9.01 6.13 6.40
C LEU A 222 -10.09 7.19 6.61
N LYS A 223 -10.16 7.75 7.82
CA LYS A 223 -11.15 8.77 8.17
C LYS A 223 -10.97 9.99 7.25
N ASN A 224 -12.06 10.43 6.63
CA ASN A 224 -12.09 11.51 5.63
C ASN A 224 -11.42 11.17 4.28
N ILE A 225 -11.36 9.89 3.89
CA ILE A 225 -10.85 9.47 2.56
C ILE A 225 -11.47 10.24 1.38
N GLY A 226 -12.72 10.71 1.52
CA GLY A 226 -13.42 11.53 0.53
C GLY A 226 -12.69 12.82 0.12
N ARG A 227 -11.73 13.31 0.92
CA ARG A 227 -10.86 14.45 0.56
C ARG A 227 -9.83 14.10 -0.53
N TYR A 228 -9.48 12.83 -0.66
CA TYR A 228 -8.42 12.34 -1.55
C TYR A 228 -8.95 11.47 -2.67
N PHE A 229 -10.06 10.77 -2.43
CA PHE A 229 -10.75 9.95 -3.41
C PHE A 229 -12.25 10.20 -3.36
N ASN A 230 -12.78 10.84 -4.41
CA ASN A 230 -14.21 11.12 -4.53
C ASN A 230 -14.96 9.88 -5.04
N GLU A 231 -15.34 9.01 -4.09
CA GLU A 231 -16.09 7.79 -4.38
C GLU A 231 -17.44 8.06 -5.03
N VAL A 232 -18.10 9.15 -4.63
CA VAL A 232 -19.42 9.55 -5.17
C VAL A 232 -19.30 9.83 -6.68
N GLU A 233 -18.27 10.57 -7.08
CA GLU A 233 -18.01 10.81 -8.49
C GLU A 233 -17.59 9.54 -9.22
N TRP A 234 -16.78 8.69 -8.57
CA TRP A 234 -16.37 7.41 -9.15
C TRP A 234 -17.57 6.49 -9.42
N TYR A 235 -18.59 6.47 -8.55
CA TYR A 235 -19.78 5.65 -8.74
C TYR A 235 -20.54 5.98 -10.02
N LYS A 236 -20.48 7.20 -10.56
CA LYS A 236 -21.19 7.58 -11.79
C LYS A 236 -20.68 6.88 -13.05
N GLY A 237 -19.38 6.55 -13.09
CA GLY A 237 -18.74 6.01 -14.30
C GLY A 237 -17.95 4.72 -14.08
N LEU A 238 -17.62 4.39 -12.84
CA LEU A 238 -16.82 3.22 -12.44
C LEU A 238 -15.54 3.08 -13.25
N GLN A 239 -14.97 4.20 -13.68
CA GLN A 239 -13.78 4.23 -14.52
C GLN A 239 -12.54 4.05 -13.65
N ILE A 240 -11.64 3.17 -14.10
CA ILE A 240 -10.31 2.98 -13.53
C ILE A 240 -9.32 3.38 -14.62
N LYS A 241 -8.71 4.55 -14.47
CA LYS A 241 -7.85 5.14 -15.51
C LYS A 241 -6.48 4.47 -15.48
N LYS A 242 -5.97 4.09 -16.66
CA LYS A 242 -4.61 3.57 -16.81
C LYS A 242 -3.58 4.62 -16.38
N GLY A 243 -2.59 4.21 -15.59
CA GLY A 243 -1.43 5.05 -15.23
C GLY A 243 -1.73 6.23 -14.31
N PHE A 244 -2.95 6.35 -13.76
CA PHE A 244 -3.29 7.49 -12.92
C PHE A 244 -3.22 7.09 -11.45
N SER A 245 -2.10 7.41 -10.79
CA SER A 245 -1.93 7.24 -9.35
C SER A 245 -1.70 8.59 -8.69
N LYS A 246 -2.23 8.77 -7.48
CA LYS A 246 -2.13 9.99 -6.67
C LYS A 246 -1.45 9.68 -5.35
N ILE A 247 -0.43 10.42 -5.00
CA ILE A 247 0.31 10.27 -3.75
C ILE A 247 0.26 11.60 -3.02
N TYR A 248 -0.30 11.61 -1.83
CA TYR A 248 -0.45 12.80 -1.00
C TYR A 248 0.55 12.76 0.16
N PHE A 249 1.43 13.75 0.25
CA PHE A 249 2.41 13.86 1.34
C PHE A 249 1.94 14.86 2.39
N GLN A 250 2.29 14.64 3.66
CA GLN A 250 2.05 15.57 4.76
C GLN A 250 3.39 16.03 5.35
N ASN A 251 3.60 17.34 5.46
CA ASN A 251 4.81 17.88 6.07
C ASN A 251 4.71 17.98 7.60
N VAL A 252 5.79 18.40 8.26
CA VAL A 252 5.86 18.59 9.72
C VAL A 252 4.94 19.70 10.27
N LYS A 253 4.38 20.54 9.39
CA LYS A 253 3.39 21.59 9.70
C LYS A 253 1.94 21.11 9.41
N ASP A 254 1.74 19.81 9.18
CA ASP A 254 0.48 19.16 8.81
C ASP A 254 -0.10 19.57 7.45
N GLU A 255 0.64 20.28 6.61
CA GLU A 255 0.20 20.70 5.28
C GLU A 255 0.28 19.53 4.30
N VAL A 256 -0.74 19.37 3.45
CA VAL A 256 -0.88 18.23 2.52
C VAL A 256 -0.72 18.66 1.07
N TYR A 257 0.11 17.93 0.33
CA TYR A 257 0.40 18.22 -1.08
C TYR A 257 0.18 16.97 -1.94
N GLU A 258 -0.39 17.15 -3.13
CA GLU A 258 -0.65 16.08 -4.10
C GLU A 258 0.52 15.91 -5.09
N SER A 259 0.84 14.66 -5.40
CA SER A 259 1.81 14.27 -6.42
C SER A 259 1.25 13.14 -7.29
N PHE A 260 1.63 13.07 -8.56
CA PHE A 260 1.17 12.05 -9.49
C PHE A 260 2.21 10.93 -9.62
N PHE A 261 1.78 9.69 -9.46
CA PHE A 261 2.61 8.50 -9.67
C PHE A 261 2.22 7.80 -10.98
N LEU A 262 3.20 7.57 -11.85
CA LEU A 262 3.03 6.96 -13.17
C LEU A 262 4.11 5.88 -13.32
N ASP A 263 3.71 4.62 -13.21
CA ASP A 263 4.63 3.46 -13.30
C ASP A 263 4.59 2.80 -14.68
N ASN A 264 3.55 3.06 -15.48
CA ASN A 264 3.37 2.37 -16.76
C ASN A 264 3.77 3.26 -17.95
N ASP A 265 4.62 2.68 -18.80
CA ASP A 265 4.95 3.05 -20.18
C ASP A 265 6.02 4.14 -20.43
N LYS A 266 7.09 4.19 -19.64
CA LYS A 266 8.25 5.02 -20.01
C LYS A 266 9.53 4.19 -20.07
N GLN A 267 10.16 4.18 -21.24
CA GLN A 267 11.54 3.70 -21.38
C GLN A 267 12.39 4.45 -20.36
N PHE A 268 13.02 3.67 -19.48
CA PHE A 268 13.91 4.19 -18.46
C PHE A 268 15.24 4.53 -19.12
N GLU A 269 15.54 5.82 -19.26
CA GLU A 269 16.90 6.23 -19.57
C GLU A 269 17.72 6.24 -18.28
N LYS A 270 18.73 5.38 -18.22
CA LYS A 270 19.80 5.48 -17.21
C LYS A 270 20.51 6.80 -17.44
N LEU A 271 20.24 7.80 -16.61
CA LEU A 271 20.91 9.08 -16.71
C LEU A 271 22.35 8.94 -16.24
N ASN A 272 23.28 9.14 -17.17
CA ASN A 272 24.68 9.40 -16.84
C ASN A 272 24.78 10.85 -16.38
N PHE A 273 24.83 11.03 -15.06
CA PHE A 273 24.82 12.32 -14.35
C PHE A 273 25.85 13.31 -14.92
N SER A 274 25.45 14.51 -15.36
CA SER A 274 26.39 15.49 -15.90
C SER A 274 26.97 16.44 -14.83
N SER A 275 26.26 16.77 -13.75
CA SER A 275 26.73 17.78 -12.78
C SER A 275 26.04 17.71 -11.40
N CYS A 276 26.55 16.87 -10.49
CA CYS A 276 26.26 17.00 -9.06
C CYS A 276 27.43 17.73 -8.37
N ILE A 277 27.13 18.71 -7.53
CA ILE A 277 28.11 19.37 -6.65
C ILE A 277 27.78 18.94 -5.22
N GLY A 278 28.65 18.13 -4.62
CA GLY A 278 28.63 17.80 -3.20
C GLY A 278 29.94 18.24 -2.57
N ASN A 279 29.95 18.51 -1.26
CA ASN A 279 31.12 19.07 -0.59
C ASN A 279 32.37 18.15 -0.61
N ASN A 280 32.24 16.86 -0.98
CA ASN A 280 33.32 15.85 -1.01
C ASN A 280 33.25 14.93 -2.27
N THR A 281 33.28 15.49 -3.48
CA THR A 281 33.22 14.72 -4.74
C THR A 281 34.62 14.33 -5.26
N THR A 282 34.81 13.05 -5.60
CA THR A 282 35.88 12.64 -6.52
C THR A 282 35.24 12.13 -7.81
N ASN A 283 35.48 12.82 -8.93
CA ASN A 283 35.03 12.40 -10.24
C ASN A 283 35.92 11.25 -10.74
N ILE A 284 35.39 10.03 -10.82
CA ILE A 284 36.06 8.94 -11.53
C ILE A 284 35.58 8.98 -12.99
N ASN A 285 36.47 9.37 -13.90
CA ASN A 285 36.23 9.40 -15.34
C ASN A 285 36.09 7.97 -15.87
N ASN A 286 34.86 7.46 -15.97
CA ASN A 286 34.53 6.33 -16.83
C ASN A 286 33.01 6.31 -17.02
N GLY A 287 32.49 6.89 -18.12
CA GLY A 287 31.19 6.65 -18.79
C GLY A 287 29.86 6.68 -18.00
N SER A 288 29.93 6.54 -16.69
CA SER A 288 28.95 6.39 -15.63
C SER A 288 29.62 7.12 -14.47
N LYS A 289 29.29 8.41 -14.28
CA LYS A 289 29.86 9.20 -13.19
C LYS A 289 29.40 8.60 -11.87
N VAL A 290 30.30 7.83 -11.25
CA VAL A 290 30.15 7.28 -9.91
C VAL A 290 30.35 8.43 -8.93
N LEU A 291 29.32 8.80 -8.16
CA LEU A 291 29.57 9.56 -6.93
C LEU A 291 30.20 8.57 -5.94
N GLY A 292 31.37 8.90 -5.40
CA GLY A 292 31.90 8.29 -4.18
C GLY A 292 31.80 9.34 -3.09
N ILE A 293 31.07 9.04 -2.02
CA ILE A 293 30.76 10.03 -0.99
C ILE A 293 31.49 9.66 0.30
N PHE A 294 32.42 10.50 0.71
CA PHE A 294 33.18 10.32 1.93
C PHE A 294 32.41 10.97 3.08
N LEU A 295 31.96 10.16 4.05
CA LEU A 295 31.21 10.60 5.23
C LEU A 295 32.12 11.33 6.24
N ASP A 296 32.71 12.46 5.85
CA ASP A 296 33.43 13.32 6.81
C ASP A 296 32.46 14.23 7.60
N ASN A 297 31.21 14.41 7.12
CA ASN A 297 30.22 15.34 7.67
C ASN A 297 28.81 14.75 7.90
N ASN A 298 28.61 13.43 7.83
CA ASN A 298 27.31 12.75 8.04
C ASN A 298 26.11 13.24 7.20
N PHE A 299 26.31 14.11 6.19
CA PHE A 299 25.24 14.50 5.29
C PHE A 299 25.74 14.76 3.87
N ILE A 300 24.80 14.74 2.93
CA ILE A 300 25.01 14.87 1.49
C ILE A 300 23.94 15.82 0.96
N ASN A 301 24.37 16.92 0.36
CA ASN A 301 23.48 17.74 -0.45
C ASN A 301 23.57 17.25 -1.90
N LEU A 302 22.43 16.86 -2.47
CA LEU A 302 22.28 16.47 -3.87
C LEU A 302 21.48 17.55 -4.58
N GLU A 303 22.13 18.20 -5.54
CA GLU A 303 21.45 19.05 -6.51
C GLU A 303 21.24 18.27 -7.80
N ILE A 304 19.98 18.16 -8.22
CA ILE A 304 19.57 17.47 -9.44
C ILE A 304 19.06 18.55 -10.41
N LYS A 305 19.93 18.96 -11.35
CA LYS A 305 19.67 19.98 -12.37
C LYS A 305 18.93 19.38 -13.57
N ASP A 306 18.22 20.22 -14.32
CA ASP A 306 17.55 19.84 -15.59
C ASP A 306 16.34 18.88 -15.50
N PHE A 307 15.90 18.51 -14.29
CA PHE A 307 14.71 17.66 -14.09
C PHE A 307 13.56 18.40 -13.46
N GLN A 308 12.35 18.17 -13.99
CA GLN A 308 11.10 18.74 -13.47
C GLN A 308 10.48 17.89 -12.35
N TYR A 309 10.75 16.57 -12.33
CA TYR A 309 10.18 15.62 -11.37
C TYR A 309 11.18 14.52 -10.95
N LEU A 310 11.12 14.08 -9.70
CA LEU A 310 11.88 12.93 -9.14
C LEU A 310 10.92 11.90 -8.53
N ASN A 311 10.71 10.74 -9.19
CA ASN A 311 9.67 9.77 -8.77
C ASN A 311 10.17 8.69 -7.82
N SER A 312 11.40 8.21 -8.00
CA SER A 312 12.05 7.29 -7.08
C SER A 312 13.54 7.56 -7.04
N LEU A 313 14.16 7.14 -5.94
CA LEU A 313 15.59 7.25 -5.71
C LEU A 313 16.06 5.87 -5.24
N LYS A 314 17.22 5.45 -5.74
CA LYS A 314 17.87 4.24 -5.26
C LYS A 314 19.31 4.57 -4.90
N LEU A 315 19.68 4.25 -3.67
CA LEU A 315 21.07 4.34 -3.22
C LEU A 315 21.70 2.99 -3.45
N PHE A 316 22.86 2.96 -4.09
CA PHE A 316 23.73 1.80 -4.12
C PHE A 316 24.91 2.09 -3.20
N TYR A 317 25.43 1.06 -2.57
CA TYR A 317 26.55 1.19 -1.66
C TYR A 317 27.43 -0.07 -1.72
N LYS A 318 28.72 0.11 -1.46
CA LYS A 318 29.58 -1.03 -1.12
C LYS A 318 29.09 -1.66 0.17
N THR A 319 29.39 -2.95 0.35
CA THR A 319 29.10 -3.69 1.57
C THR A 319 29.54 -2.88 2.79
N ILE A 320 28.59 -2.61 3.67
CA ILE A 320 28.80 -1.91 4.95
C ILE A 320 28.92 -2.94 6.08
N ASP A 321 29.72 -2.63 7.09
CA ASP A 321 30.03 -3.54 8.20
C ASP A 321 28.92 -3.58 9.26
N GLU A 322 28.05 -2.57 9.28
CA GLU A 322 26.90 -2.38 10.18
C GLU A 322 25.76 -1.64 9.47
N ASP A 323 24.55 -1.70 10.03
CA ASP A 323 23.40 -0.96 9.51
C ASP A 323 23.60 0.55 9.71
N ILE A 324 23.26 1.34 8.71
CA ILE A 324 23.37 2.81 8.75
C ILE A 324 21.98 3.40 8.58
N PHE A 325 21.53 4.18 9.55
CA PHE A 325 20.27 4.90 9.49
C PHE A 325 20.46 6.19 8.69
N GLY A 326 19.40 6.65 8.05
CA GLY A 326 19.44 7.92 7.37
C GLY A 326 18.08 8.57 7.22
N GLU A 327 18.14 9.86 6.98
CA GLU A 327 16.99 10.71 6.73
C GLU A 327 17.21 11.42 5.40
N ILE A 328 16.18 11.53 4.58
CA ILE A 328 16.22 12.29 3.34
C ILE A 328 15.24 13.46 3.43
N PHE A 329 15.75 14.65 3.12
CA PHE A 329 15.02 15.89 3.13
C PHE A 329 14.98 16.49 1.73
N TYR A 330 13.84 17.08 1.37
CA TYR A 330 13.71 18.01 0.26
C TYR A 330 13.93 19.43 0.77
N LEU A 331 14.78 20.21 0.09
CA LEU A 331 14.94 21.63 0.39
C LEU A 331 13.97 22.42 -0.51
N ASN A 332 13.02 23.12 0.12
CA ASN A 332 12.06 23.96 -0.61
C ASN A 332 12.73 25.25 -1.13
N LYS A 333 11.95 26.11 -1.81
CA LYS A 333 12.44 27.39 -2.36
C LYS A 333 13.05 28.34 -1.34
N ASP A 334 12.67 28.19 -0.06
CA ASP A 334 13.11 29.02 1.06
C ASP A 334 14.25 28.33 1.85
N ASN A 335 14.83 27.25 1.31
CA ASN A 335 15.82 26.38 1.95
C ASN A 335 15.34 25.70 3.25
N GLU A 336 14.03 25.64 3.50
CA GLU A 336 13.49 24.84 4.60
C GLU A 336 13.59 23.34 4.27
N SER A 337 14.01 22.54 5.24
CA SER A 337 14.12 21.08 5.10
C SER A 337 12.77 20.41 5.36
N ILE A 338 12.23 19.73 4.35
CA ILE A 338 11.03 18.91 4.44
C ILE A 338 11.47 17.45 4.49
N LEU A 339 11.24 16.76 5.61
CA LEU A 339 11.53 15.32 5.72
C LEU A 339 10.68 14.56 4.69
N LEU A 340 11.34 13.78 3.83
CA LEU A 340 10.69 12.92 2.85
C LEU A 340 10.54 11.49 3.36
N SER A 341 11.60 10.93 3.94
CA SER A 341 11.62 9.55 4.42
C SER A 341 12.78 9.34 5.38
N GLU A 342 12.60 8.44 6.33
CA GLU A 342 13.68 7.76 7.05
C GLU A 342 14.02 6.47 6.31
N PHE A 343 15.25 5.98 6.41
CA PHE A 343 15.70 4.75 5.76
C PHE A 343 16.84 4.08 6.52
N ILE A 344 17.10 2.82 6.17
CA ILE A 344 18.22 2.02 6.67
C ILE A 344 19.01 1.49 5.47
N LEU A 345 20.31 1.70 5.46
CA LEU A 345 21.24 0.92 4.65
C LEU A 345 21.53 -0.35 5.43
N ASN A 346 21.14 -1.50 4.87
CA ASN A 346 21.23 -2.77 5.57
C ASN A 346 22.60 -3.42 5.34
N LYS A 347 23.23 -3.89 6.40
CA LYS A 347 24.41 -4.75 6.35
C LYS A 347 24.15 -5.94 5.44
N GLY A 348 25.09 -6.20 4.54
CA GLY A 348 24.99 -7.30 3.57
C GLY A 348 24.10 -6.99 2.35
N SER A 349 23.47 -5.80 2.28
CA SER A 349 22.88 -5.29 1.05
C SER A 349 23.90 -4.42 0.29
N ASN A 350 23.65 -4.23 -1.00
CA ASN A 350 24.37 -3.31 -1.87
C ASN A 350 23.50 -2.15 -2.37
N SER A 351 22.22 -2.12 -1.98
CA SER A 351 21.32 -1.04 -2.34
C SER A 351 20.13 -0.89 -1.38
N THR A 352 19.58 0.32 -1.36
CA THR A 352 18.34 0.68 -0.69
C THR A 352 17.50 1.47 -1.69
N GLU A 353 16.35 0.91 -2.06
CA GLU A 353 15.35 1.59 -2.88
C GLU A 353 14.41 2.34 -1.95
N PHE A 354 14.27 3.65 -2.17
CA PHE A 354 13.32 4.44 -1.41
C PHE A 354 11.89 4.17 -1.88
N PRO A 355 10.88 4.30 -1.00
CA PRO A 355 9.51 4.42 -1.44
C PRO A 355 9.39 5.59 -2.46
N PRO A 356 8.37 5.62 -3.33
CA PRO A 356 8.22 6.70 -4.30
C PRO A 356 8.23 8.09 -3.62
N ILE A 357 9.18 8.95 -4.01
CA ILE A 357 9.45 10.24 -3.36
C ILE A 357 8.92 11.47 -4.14
N SER A 358 8.27 11.23 -5.28
CA SER A 358 7.67 12.19 -6.23
C SER A 358 7.77 13.69 -5.87
N ILE A 359 8.92 14.30 -6.18
CA ILE A 359 9.23 15.72 -5.94
C ILE A 359 9.09 16.50 -7.24
N LYS A 360 8.37 17.63 -7.22
CA LYS A 360 8.34 18.60 -8.33
C LYS A 360 9.41 19.67 -8.12
N LYS A 361 10.12 20.01 -9.19
CA LYS A 361 11.04 21.14 -9.26
C LYS A 361 10.31 22.44 -8.91
N ILE A 362 10.78 23.14 -7.88
CA ILE A 362 10.27 24.47 -7.50
C ILE A 362 11.17 25.60 -8.05
N ASN A 363 12.48 25.36 -8.21
CA ASN A 363 13.47 26.35 -8.71
C ASN A 363 14.18 25.85 -9.99
N GLN A 364 15.48 26.08 -10.17
CA GLN A 364 16.29 25.57 -11.31
C GLN A 364 16.76 24.12 -11.13
N SER A 365 16.61 23.55 -9.93
CA SER A 365 17.01 22.19 -9.57
C SER A 365 16.11 21.60 -8.48
N ILE A 366 16.18 20.27 -8.31
CA ILE A 366 15.67 19.57 -7.12
C ILE A 366 16.84 19.46 -6.14
N LEU A 367 16.62 19.91 -4.90
CA LEU A 367 17.63 19.91 -3.85
C LEU A 367 17.24 18.89 -2.78
N LEU A 368 18.10 17.90 -2.56
CA LEU A 368 17.94 16.91 -1.50
C LEU A 368 19.06 17.06 -0.49
N LYS A 369 18.74 16.87 0.78
CA LYS A 369 19.73 16.68 1.84
C LYS A 369 19.53 15.30 2.43
N ILE A 370 20.53 14.44 2.31
CA ILE A 370 20.53 13.10 2.91
C ILE A 370 21.44 13.15 4.13
N ILE A 371 20.95 12.76 5.30
CA ILE A 371 21.70 12.68 6.54
C ILE A 371 21.88 11.20 6.88
N PHE A 372 23.05 10.83 7.35
CA PHE A 372 23.41 9.48 7.78
C PHE A 372 23.75 9.50 9.27
N SER A 373 23.32 8.46 9.97
CA SER A 373 23.56 8.25 11.39
C SER A 373 23.79 6.77 11.64
N ASN A 374 24.86 6.44 12.36
CA ASN A 374 25.09 5.07 12.84
C ASN A 374 24.37 4.82 14.19
N ASN A 375 23.43 5.70 14.55
CA ASN A 375 22.71 5.66 15.82
C ASN A 375 21.23 5.89 15.60
N MET A 376 20.37 5.10 16.25
CA MET A 376 18.90 5.30 16.24
C MET A 376 18.47 6.63 16.88
N PHE A 377 19.36 7.31 17.63
CA PHE A 377 19.12 8.61 18.25
C PHE A 377 20.16 9.65 17.78
N PRO A 378 19.75 10.72 17.07
CA PRO A 378 20.68 11.70 16.51
C PRO A 378 21.12 12.72 17.57
N ARG A 379 22.02 12.33 18.48
CA ARG A 379 22.73 13.30 19.36
C ARG A 379 24.24 13.15 19.38
N TYR A 380 24.80 12.04 18.90
CA TYR A 380 26.24 11.80 18.93
C TYR A 380 26.71 11.07 17.67
N PRO A 381 27.09 11.80 16.60
CA PRO A 381 27.76 11.18 15.47
C PRO A 381 29.15 10.68 15.91
N LYS A 382 29.37 9.36 15.89
CA LYS A 382 30.74 8.83 15.84
C LYS A 382 31.29 9.11 14.44
N LYS A 383 32.52 9.62 14.36
CA LYS A 383 33.29 9.54 13.12
C LYS A 383 33.64 8.08 12.89
N GLU A 384 33.14 7.43 11.84
CA GLU A 384 33.85 6.28 11.27
C GLU A 384 33.43 5.87 9.85
N LYS A 385 34.47 5.38 9.17
CA LYS A 385 34.63 4.52 7.98
C LYS A 385 33.90 4.85 6.66
N LEU A 386 34.73 4.79 5.61
CA LEU A 386 34.42 4.99 4.19
C LEU A 386 33.21 4.17 3.71
N VAL A 387 32.08 4.84 3.50
CA VAL A 387 30.93 4.24 2.81
C VAL A 387 30.90 4.77 1.38
N HIS A 388 31.22 3.92 0.40
CA HIS A 388 31.06 4.30 -1.00
C HIS A 388 29.60 4.19 -1.40
N LEU A 389 28.89 5.32 -1.41
CA LEU A 389 27.52 5.44 -1.92
C LEU A 389 27.55 5.75 -3.42
N GLN A 390 27.21 4.78 -4.25
CA GLN A 390 27.00 4.97 -5.69
C GLN A 390 25.52 5.27 -5.95
N LEU A 391 25.21 6.41 -6.55
CA LEU A 391 23.85 6.68 -7.02
C LEU A 391 23.70 6.13 -8.45
N GLU A 392 23.24 4.89 -8.63
CA GLU A 392 22.93 4.36 -9.97
C GLU A 392 21.47 4.67 -10.35
N GLY A 393 21.25 5.91 -10.77
CA GLY A 393 20.06 6.29 -11.53
C GLY A 393 18.93 6.90 -10.70
N VAL A 394 18.41 7.99 -11.26
CA VAL A 394 17.09 8.55 -10.94
C VAL A 394 16.11 7.93 -11.94
N LEU A 395 15.08 7.22 -11.50
CA LEU A 395 14.06 6.70 -12.41
C LEU A 395 13.06 7.81 -12.73
N TYR A 396 12.96 8.12 -14.02
CA TYR A 396 12.21 9.25 -14.58
C TYR A 396 10.81 8.86 -15.06
N GLY A 397 9.87 9.82 -14.95
CA GLY A 397 8.51 9.74 -15.45
C GLY A 397 8.12 10.84 -16.46
N GLY A 398 8.81 11.00 -17.58
CA GLY A 398 8.36 11.52 -18.90
C GLY A 398 8.20 13.03 -19.17
N LYS A 399 8.37 13.36 -20.46
CA LYS A 399 8.65 14.69 -21.03
C LYS A 399 7.39 15.50 -21.32
N HIS A 400 6.25 14.86 -21.15
CA HIS A 400 4.92 15.40 -21.35
C HIS A 400 4.09 14.91 -20.17
N CYS A 401 3.80 15.84 -19.24
CA CYS A 401 2.68 15.73 -18.32
C CYS A 401 1.43 16.26 -19.02
#